data_AF-A0A1L3FAA3-F1
#
_entry.id   AF-A0A1L3FAA3-F1
#
_cell.length_a   1.000
_cell.length_b   1.000
_cell.length_c   1.000
_cell.angle_alpha   90.00
_cell.angle_beta   90.00
_cell.angle_gamma   90.00
#
_symmetry.space_group_name_H-M   'P 1'
#
loop_
_entity.id
_entity.type
_entity.pdbx_description
1 polymer ?
#
loop_
_entity_poly.entity_id
_entity_poly.type
_entity_poly.pdbx_seq_one_letter_code
_entity_poly.pdbx_strand_id
1 'polypeptide(L)'
;MQTDPKKRAILSFAQAEDMHSQIAESAANTAKWLVEQKNDPMSLLRAMRFDPVGHDPLTGEPLNIVEQLNQTFTILVTLRANERLF
;
A
#
# COMPACT_ATOMS: atom_id res chain seq x y z
N MET A 1 -26.24 -1.03 -0.27
CA MET A 1 -25.80 -1.21 1.12
C MET A 1 -24.43 -0.56 1.24
N GLN A 2 -24.35 0.67 1.75
CA GLN A 2 -23.07 1.34 1.99
C GLN A 2 -22.38 0.58 3.12
N THR A 3 -21.27 -0.08 2.80
CA THR A 3 -20.39 -0.64 3.83
C THR A 3 -19.75 0.55 4.55
N ASP A 4 -20.13 0.73 5.81
CA ASP A 4 -19.44 1.59 6.77
C ASP A 4 -17.92 1.37 6.59
N PRO A 5 -17.09 2.41 6.36
CA PRO A 5 -15.67 2.21 6.18
C PRO A 5 -15.15 1.57 7.47
N LYS A 6 -14.86 0.27 7.44
CA LYS A 6 -14.34 -0.46 8.59
C LYS A 6 -13.05 0.23 9.00
N LYS A 7 -13.12 1.08 10.03
CA LYS A 7 -11.95 1.58 10.74
C LYS A 7 -11.21 0.34 11.25
N ARG A 8 -10.11 -0.05 10.59
CA ARG A 8 -9.22 -1.10 11.09
C ARG A 8 -8.51 -0.51 12.31
N ALA A 9 -9.00 -0.88 13.50
CA ALA A 9 -8.26 -0.66 14.72
C ALA A 9 -7.09 -1.65 14.78
N ILE A 10 -5.94 -1.16 15.26
CA ILE A 10 -4.80 -2.00 15.63
C ILE A 10 -5.01 -2.40 17.09
N LEU A 11 -5.29 -3.67 17.33
CA LEU A 11 -5.72 -4.22 18.62
C LEU A 11 -4.60 -4.95 19.37
N SER A 12 -3.48 -5.25 18.71
CA SER A 12 -2.35 -5.95 19.31
C SER A 12 -1.05 -5.70 18.54
N PHE A 13 0.08 -5.94 19.21
CA PHE A 13 1.40 -5.93 18.59
C PHE A 13 1.51 -6.96 17.45
N ALA A 14 0.99 -8.17 17.66
CA ALA A 14 0.98 -9.22 16.64
C ALA A 14 0.23 -8.77 15.37
N GLN A 15 -0.92 -8.10 15.52
CA GLN A 15 -1.64 -7.54 14.37
C GLN A 15 -0.83 -6.45 13.65
N ALA A 16 -0.11 -5.61 14.39
CA ALA A 16 0.76 -4.58 13.79
C ALA A 16 1.90 -5.20 12.98
N GLU A 17 2.54 -6.25 13.50
CA GLU A 17 3.59 -7.01 12.80
C GLU A 17 3.07 -7.72 11.52
N ASP A 18 1.89 -8.34 11.61
CA ASP A 18 1.23 -8.95 10.45
C ASP A 18 0.95 -7.91 9.36
N MET A 19 0.44 -6.73 9.76
CA MET A 19 0.21 -5.61 8.83
C MET A 19 1.51 -5.11 8.22
N HIS A 20 2.59 -5.00 9.00
CA HIS A 20 3.90 -4.61 8.47
C HIS A 20 4.39 -5.60 7.41
N SER A 21 4.27 -6.91 7.69
CA SER A 21 4.65 -7.97 6.76
C SER A 21 3.85 -7.92 5.45
N GLN A 22 2.55 -7.67 5.54
CA GLN A 22 1.68 -7.51 4.37
C GLN A 22 2.09 -6.32 3.50
N ILE A 23 2.42 -5.17 4.11
CA ILE A 23 2.88 -3.98 3.39
C ILE A 23 4.22 -4.25 2.69
N ALA A 24 5.14 -4.97 3.34
CA ALA A 24 6.42 -5.34 2.74
C ALA A 24 6.24 -6.23 1.50
N GLU A 25 5.32 -7.19 1.56
CA GLU A 25 4.97 -8.03 0.42
C GLU A 25 4.33 -7.22 -0.74
N SER A 26 3.39 -6.32 -0.42
CA SER A 26 2.79 -5.40 -1.40
C SER A 26 3.85 -4.55 -2.11
N ALA A 27 4.81 -4.01 -1.35
CA ALA A 27 5.92 -3.23 -1.91
C ALA A 27 6.82 -4.08 -2.82
N ALA A 28 7.11 -5.33 -2.45
CA ALA A 28 7.89 -6.25 -3.27
C ALA A 28 7.20 -6.56 -4.61
N ASN A 29 5.88 -6.78 -4.58
CA ASN A 29 5.08 -7.03 -5.78
C ASN A 29 5.08 -5.82 -6.73
N THR A 30 4.92 -4.62 -6.20
CA THR A 30 4.98 -3.39 -7.00
C THR A 30 6.38 -3.13 -7.57
N ALA A 31 7.44 -3.38 -6.80
CA ALA A 31 8.81 -3.27 -7.28
C ALA A 31 9.09 -4.24 -8.43
N LYS A 32 8.62 -5.49 -8.32
CA LYS A 32 8.70 -6.48 -9.40
C LYS A 32 7.98 -6.00 -10.65
N TRP A 33 6.74 -5.51 -10.50
CA TRP A 33 5.98 -4.96 -11.62
C TRP A 33 6.72 -3.82 -12.32
N LEU A 34 7.33 -2.90 -11.56
CA LEU A 34 8.10 -1.76 -12.11
C LEU A 34 9.31 -2.23 -12.94
N VAL A 35 10.04 -3.24 -12.49
CA VAL A 35 11.22 -3.78 -13.19
C VAL A 35 10.83 -4.49 -14.50
N GLU A 36 9.62 -5.05 -14.57
CA GLU A 36 9.12 -5.75 -15.75
C GLU A 36 8.61 -4.79 -16.86
N GLN A 37 8.51 -3.48 -16.58
CA GLN A 37 8.00 -2.50 -17.54
C GLN A 37 8.98 -2.26 -18.69
N LYS A 38 8.46 -2.39 -19.92
CA LYS A 38 9.21 -2.14 -21.18
C LYS A 38 8.68 -0.94 -21.97
N ASN A 39 7.75 -0.18 -21.38
CA ASN A 39 7.13 0.97 -22.00
C ASN A 39 8.13 2.13 -22.14
N ASP A 40 7.82 3.10 -23.01
CA ASP A 40 8.54 4.35 -22.98
C ASP A 40 8.38 5.02 -21.59
N PRO A 41 9.39 5.78 -21.11
CA PRO A 41 9.36 6.34 -19.77
C PRO A 41 8.16 7.24 -19.49
N MET A 42 7.65 7.96 -20.50
CA MET A 42 6.52 8.88 -20.30
C MET A 42 5.21 8.11 -20.12
N SER A 43 5.01 7.05 -20.90
CA SER A 43 3.86 6.14 -20.73
C SER A 43 3.90 5.43 -19.38
N LEU A 44 5.08 5.02 -18.90
CA LEU A 44 5.22 4.46 -17.56
C LEU A 44 4.79 5.46 -16.48
N LEU A 45 5.32 6.69 -16.51
CA LEU A 45 4.95 7.73 -15.54
C LEU A 45 3.46 8.09 -15.60
N ARG A 46 2.87 8.13 -16.80
CA ARG A 46 1.42 8.30 -16.97
C ARG A 46 0.66 7.16 -16.30
N ALA A 47 1.02 5.92 -16.55
CA ALA A 47 0.36 4.75 -15.98
C ALA A 47 0.45 4.75 -14.44
N MET A 48 1.63 5.04 -13.89
CA MET A 48 1.85 5.14 -12.45
C MET A 48 0.96 6.21 -11.78
N ARG A 49 0.64 7.29 -12.49
CA ARG A 49 -0.13 8.41 -11.94
C ARG A 49 -1.63 8.29 -12.16
N PHE A 50 -2.06 7.78 -13.31
CA PHE A 50 -3.44 7.90 -13.77
C PHE A 50 -4.17 6.57 -13.97
N ASP A 51 -3.45 5.47 -14.11
CA ASP A 51 -4.06 4.16 -14.35
C ASP A 51 -4.06 3.32 -13.05
N PRO A 52 -5.06 2.44 -12.84
CA PRO A 52 -5.17 1.60 -11.66
C PRO A 52 -4.24 0.38 -11.73
N VAL A 53 -2.93 0.62 -11.87
CA VAL A 53 -1.88 -0.41 -11.99
C VAL A 53 -1.18 -0.72 -10.66
N GLY A 54 -1.54 0.00 -9.59
CA GLY A 54 -1.18 -0.29 -8.21
C GLY A 54 -2.35 -0.83 -7.40
N HIS A 55 -2.17 -0.96 -6.09
CA HIS A 55 -3.19 -1.47 -5.17
C HIS A 55 -3.01 -0.93 -3.75
N ASP A 56 -4.09 -0.88 -2.98
CA ASP A 56 -4.04 -0.63 -1.53
C ASP A 56 -3.23 -1.76 -0.86
N PRO A 57 -2.20 -1.41 -0.06
CA PRO A 57 -1.26 -2.40 0.47
C PRO A 57 -1.86 -3.36 1.51
N LEU A 58 -3.06 -3.07 2.03
CA LEU A 58 -3.72 -3.88 3.06
C LEU A 58 -5.04 -4.51 2.59
N THR A 59 -5.72 -3.92 1.62
CA THR A 59 -7.03 -4.40 1.12
C THR A 59 -6.92 -4.99 -0.29
N GLY A 60 -5.89 -4.62 -1.05
CA GLY A 60 -5.72 -5.05 -2.44
C GLY A 60 -6.62 -4.31 -3.44
N GLU A 61 -7.43 -3.34 -2.98
CA GLU A 61 -8.26 -2.52 -3.86
C GLU A 61 -7.41 -1.79 -4.90
N PRO A 62 -7.88 -1.66 -6.16
CA PRO A 62 -7.10 -1.06 -7.23
C PRO A 62 -6.84 0.43 -6.98
N LEU A 63 -5.60 0.86 -7.17
CA LEU A 63 -5.14 2.25 -7.02
C LEU A 63 -4.16 2.61 -8.13
N ASN A 64 -3.86 3.91 -8.30
CA ASN A 64 -2.62 4.25 -9.00
C ASN A 64 -1.40 4.07 -8.06
N ILE A 65 -0.19 3.99 -8.64
CA ILE A 65 1.03 3.72 -7.88
C ILE A 65 1.35 4.86 -6.90
N VAL A 66 1.03 6.11 -7.27
CA VAL A 66 1.25 7.27 -6.39
C VAL A 66 0.37 7.19 -5.13
N GLU A 67 -0.90 6.78 -5.28
CA GLU A 67 -1.80 6.52 -4.16
C GLU A 67 -1.30 5.37 -3.28
N GLN A 68 -0.87 4.25 -3.88
CA GLN A 68 -0.29 3.13 -3.15
C GLN A 68 0.95 3.55 -2.34
N LEU A 69 1.85 4.34 -2.91
CA LEU A 69 3.03 4.86 -2.21
C LEU A 69 2.64 5.72 -1.01
N ASN A 70 1.70 6.65 -1.20
CA ASN A 70 1.21 7.51 -0.13
C ASN A 70 0.58 6.71 1.01
N GLN A 71 -0.25 5.71 0.68
CA GLN A 71 -0.89 4.86 1.67
C GLN A 71 0.13 3.97 2.40
N THR A 72 1.04 3.34 1.67
CA THR A 72 2.14 2.52 2.23
C THR A 72 2.86 3.25 3.35
N PHE A 73 3.36 4.45 3.08
CA PHE A 73 4.12 5.19 4.10
C PHE A 73 3.24 5.77 5.22
N THR A 74 1.99 6.14 4.92
CA THR A 74 1.03 6.56 5.95
C THR A 74 0.79 5.44 6.96
N ILE A 75 0.60 4.21 6.47
CA ILE A 75 0.36 3.04 7.32
C ILE A 75 1.64 2.68 8.09
N LEU A 76 2.80 2.65 7.45
CA LEU A 76 4.07 2.36 8.14
C LEU A 76 4.37 3.34 9.28
N VAL A 77 4.14 4.65 9.07
CA VAL A 77 4.27 5.64 10.13
C VAL A 77 3.27 5.39 11.26
N THR A 78 2.04 4.98 10.94
CA THR A 78 1.01 4.65 11.92
C THR A 78 1.39 3.42 12.75
N LEU A 79 1.89 2.35 12.12
CA LEU A 79 2.38 1.16 12.80
C LEU A 79 3.55 1.50 13.73
N ARG A 80 4.51 2.28 13.25
CA ARG A 80 5.67 2.74 14.06
C ARG A 80 5.27 3.64 15.23
N ALA A 81 4.21 4.44 15.07
CA ALA A 81 3.66 5.23 16.18
C ALA A 81 2.98 4.32 17.22
N ASN A 82 2.32 3.25 16.77
CA ASN A 82 1.66 2.27 17.63
C ASN A 82 2.66 1.61 18.61
N GLU A 83 3.85 1.24 18.12
CA GLU A 83 4.96 0.71 18.95
C GLU A 83 5.46 1.65 20.07
N ARG A 84 5.12 2.94 20.01
CA ARG A 84 5.51 3.93 21.03
C ARG A 84 4.41 4.20 22.06
N LEU A 85 3.19 3.73 21.80
CA LEU A 85 2.03 3.93 22.68
C LEU A 85 1.81 2.76 23.63
N PHE A 86 2.41 1.61 23.32
CA PHE A 86 2.48 0.41 24.15
C PHE A 86 3.90 0.21 24.69
#